data_AF-A0A4R7BWB6-F1
#
_entry.id   AF-A0A4R7BWB6-F1
#
_cell.length_a   1.000
_cell.length_b   1.000
_cell.length_c   1.000
_cell.angle_alpha   90.00
_cell.angle_beta   90.00
_cell.angle_gamma   90.00
#
_symmetry.space_group_name_H-M   'P 1'
#
loop_
_entity.id
_entity.type
_entity.pdbx_description
1 polymer ?
#
loop_
_entity_poly.entity_id
_entity_poly.type
_entity_poly.pdbx_seq_one_letter_code
_entity_poly.pdbx_strand_id
1 'polypeptide(L)'
;MKSSTVLILAMATMAASHAAANDFKLEYRVERTEAAALSLDQCADIVRKEAAEAGYTQSVDRHPGQLVTVTGGPSGGGSSFIVHCIAVDGKTVSVVQAIDYRGRGATAKRFADRVHAALTKAGR
;
A
#
# COMPACT_ATOMS: atom_id res chain seq x y z
N MET A 1 -6.70 -2.36 66.32
CA MET A 1 -7.20 -2.84 65.02
C MET A 1 -7.84 -1.67 64.27
N LYS A 2 -7.14 -1.05 63.32
CA LYS A 2 -7.73 -0.09 62.37
C LYS A 2 -7.07 -0.35 61.01
N SER A 3 -7.91 -0.74 60.06
CA SER A 3 -7.57 -1.29 58.75
C SER A 3 -6.73 -0.34 57.89
N SER A 4 -5.66 -0.88 57.32
CA SER A 4 -4.94 -0.31 56.19
C SER A 4 -5.77 -0.51 54.92
N THR A 5 -6.26 0.57 54.32
CA THR A 5 -6.89 0.53 52.99
C THR A 5 -5.81 0.67 51.92
N VAL A 6 -5.77 -0.35 51.09
CA VAL A 6 -4.76 -0.68 50.08
C VAL A 6 -4.77 0.28 48.89
N LEU A 7 -3.56 0.67 48.49
CA LEU A 7 -3.20 1.47 47.32
C LEU A 7 -3.06 0.56 46.08
N ILE A 8 -4.07 0.45 45.21
CA ILE A 8 -3.91 -0.17 43.87
C ILE A 8 -4.82 0.53 42.85
N LEU A 9 -4.30 1.52 42.12
CA LEU A 9 -4.92 1.98 40.87
C LEU A 9 -3.88 2.62 39.92
N ALA A 10 -2.89 1.85 39.46
CA ALA A 10 -1.92 2.37 38.49
C ALA A 10 -1.32 1.32 37.52
N MET A 11 -2.05 0.23 37.19
CA MET A 11 -1.53 -0.80 36.26
C MET A 11 -2.38 -1.06 35.01
N ALA A 12 -3.45 -0.29 34.77
CA ALA A 12 -4.35 -0.57 33.64
C ALA A 12 -3.94 0.07 32.29
N THR A 13 -2.90 0.92 32.23
CA THR A 13 -2.61 1.70 31.02
C THR A 13 -1.62 1.07 30.03
N MET A 14 -0.97 -0.05 30.37
CA MET A 14 0.04 -0.67 29.49
C MET A 14 -0.46 -1.82 28.58
N ALA A 15 -1.71 -2.26 28.70
CA ALA A 15 -2.23 -3.39 27.93
C ALA A 15 -2.81 -3.02 26.55
N ALA A 16 -3.07 -1.74 26.25
CA ALA A 16 -3.75 -1.33 25.02
C ALA A 16 -2.86 -1.32 23.76
N SER A 17 -1.53 -1.40 23.90
CA SER A 17 -0.59 -1.22 22.78
C SER A 17 -0.36 -2.49 21.93
N HIS A 18 -0.75 -3.68 22.41
CA HIS A 18 -0.42 -4.95 21.75
C HIS A 18 -1.49 -5.43 20.73
N ALA A 19 -2.71 -4.90 20.77
CA ALA A 19 -3.77 -5.32 19.84
C ALA A 19 -3.61 -4.71 18.43
N ALA A 20 -3.08 -3.49 18.33
CA ALA A 20 -2.91 -2.79 17.05
C ALA A 20 -1.89 -3.47 16.11
N ALA A 21 -0.96 -4.28 16.62
CA ALA A 21 0.07 -4.94 15.82
C ALA A 21 -0.49 -6.10 14.96
N ASN A 22 -1.62 -6.71 15.34
CA ASN A 22 -2.19 -7.86 14.61
C ASN A 22 -3.12 -7.46 13.45
N ASP A 23 -3.54 -6.19 13.42
CA ASP A 23 -4.49 -5.66 12.42
C ASP A 23 -3.79 -5.04 11.21
N PHE A 24 -2.47 -4.81 11.28
CA PHE A 24 -1.72 -4.32 10.12
C PHE A 24 -1.50 -5.44 9.08
N LYS A 25 -1.76 -5.15 7.80
CA LYS A 25 -1.39 -6.03 6.68
C LYS A 25 -0.68 -5.24 5.60
N LEU A 26 0.40 -5.83 5.06
CA LEU A 26 1.12 -5.31 3.91
C LEU A 26 1.08 -6.34 2.79
N GLU A 27 0.60 -5.91 1.64
CA GLU A 27 0.61 -6.67 0.41
C GLU A 27 1.68 -6.12 -0.51
N TYR A 28 2.49 -7.01 -1.06
CA TYR A 28 3.66 -6.66 -1.86
C TYR A 28 3.66 -7.47 -3.15
N ARG A 29 3.78 -6.81 -4.30
CA ARG A 29 3.96 -7.44 -5.62
C ARG A 29 5.08 -6.71 -6.35
N VAL A 30 5.97 -7.45 -7.01
CA VAL A 30 7.05 -6.89 -7.80
C VAL A 30 7.05 -7.56 -9.15
N GLU A 31 7.16 -6.77 -10.22
CA GLU A 31 7.26 -7.26 -11.58
C GLU A 31 8.39 -6.53 -12.31
N ARG A 32 9.05 -7.21 -13.25
CA ARG A 32 10.07 -6.63 -14.12
C ARG A 32 9.63 -6.81 -15.57
N THR A 33 9.52 -5.71 -16.29
CA THR A 33 9.05 -5.70 -17.67
C THR A 33 10.04 -4.96 -18.55
N GLU A 34 10.21 -5.40 -19.80
CA GLU A 34 10.99 -4.63 -20.78
C GLU A 34 10.46 -3.21 -20.90
N ALA A 35 11.32 -2.18 -20.83
CA ALA A 35 10.87 -0.80 -20.95
C ALA A 35 10.24 -0.50 -22.33
N ALA A 36 10.59 -1.30 -23.35
CA ALA A 36 9.97 -1.25 -24.67
C ALA A 36 8.52 -1.76 -24.69
N ALA A 37 8.14 -2.64 -23.76
CA ALA A 37 6.78 -3.16 -23.62
C ALA A 37 5.93 -2.31 -22.65
N LEU A 38 6.55 -1.82 -21.57
CA LEU A 38 5.88 -1.01 -20.57
C LEU A 38 6.79 0.14 -20.12
N SER A 39 6.44 1.37 -20.50
CA SER A 39 7.16 2.56 -20.06
C SER A 39 6.79 2.98 -18.63
N LEU A 40 7.58 3.89 -18.03
CA LEU A 40 7.26 4.46 -16.71
C LEU A 40 5.89 5.14 -16.69
N ASP A 41 5.57 5.92 -17.73
CA ASP A 41 4.31 6.66 -17.81
C ASP A 41 3.13 5.71 -18.01
N GLN A 42 3.27 4.68 -18.85
CA GLN A 42 2.25 3.65 -19.02
C GLN A 42 2.00 2.88 -17.72
N CYS A 43 3.07 2.51 -17.00
CA CYS A 43 2.97 1.89 -15.68
C CYS A 43 2.18 2.80 -14.71
N ALA A 44 2.51 4.08 -14.62
CA ALA A 44 1.83 5.02 -13.75
C ALA A 44 0.35 5.23 -14.14
N ASP A 45 0.05 5.32 -15.44
CA ASP A 45 -1.32 5.51 -15.92
C ASP A 45 -2.21 4.29 -15.68
N ILE A 46 -1.66 3.07 -15.82
CA ILE A 46 -2.36 1.84 -15.43
C ILE A 46 -2.72 1.90 -13.94
N VAL A 47 -1.76 2.23 -13.08
CA VAL A 47 -2.01 2.30 -11.62
C VAL A 47 -3.08 3.35 -11.30
N ARG A 48 -2.99 4.54 -11.91
CA ARG A 48 -3.97 5.62 -11.71
C ARG A 48 -5.37 5.22 -12.16
N LYS A 49 -5.47 4.49 -13.27
CA LYS A 49 -6.74 3.96 -13.79
C LYS A 49 -7.34 2.96 -12.81
N GLU A 50 -6.58 1.96 -12.38
CA GLU A 50 -7.05 0.94 -11.43
C GLU A 50 -7.42 1.56 -10.06
N ALA A 51 -6.69 2.59 -9.63
CA ALA A 51 -7.03 3.35 -8.42
C ALA A 51 -8.35 4.12 -8.58
N ALA A 52 -8.55 4.81 -9.71
CA ALA A 52 -9.79 5.53 -10.00
C ALA A 52 -10.99 4.58 -10.08
N GLU A 53 -10.84 3.42 -10.73
CA GLU A 53 -11.88 2.39 -10.81
C GLU A 53 -12.20 1.77 -9.44
N ALA A 54 -11.23 1.73 -8.53
CA ALA A 54 -11.45 1.34 -7.13
C ALA A 54 -12.08 2.47 -6.28
N GLY A 55 -12.34 3.64 -6.86
CA GLY A 55 -12.87 4.81 -6.16
C GLY A 55 -11.86 5.45 -5.20
N TYR A 56 -10.56 5.22 -5.42
CA TYR A 56 -9.50 5.78 -4.59
C TYR A 56 -9.13 7.18 -5.06
N THR A 57 -8.69 7.98 -4.09
CA THR A 57 -7.95 9.22 -4.38
C THR A 57 -6.48 8.87 -4.59
N GLN A 58 -5.80 9.60 -5.47
CA GLN A 58 -4.43 9.31 -5.86
C GLN A 58 -3.64 10.57 -6.19
N SER A 59 -2.35 10.52 -5.90
CA SER A 59 -1.35 11.50 -6.30
C SER A 59 -0.24 10.83 -7.10
N VAL A 60 0.46 11.61 -7.92
CA VAL A 60 1.54 11.12 -8.76
C VAL A 60 2.73 12.04 -8.60
N ASP A 61 3.85 11.46 -8.24
CA ASP A 61 5.14 12.12 -8.18
C ASP A 61 6.06 11.56 -9.27
N ARG A 62 6.78 12.44 -9.97
CA ARG A 62 7.54 12.08 -11.17
C ARG A 62 8.98 12.58 -11.07
N HIS A 63 9.89 11.65 -11.26
CA HIS A 63 11.32 11.88 -11.48
C HIS A 63 11.65 11.39 -12.90
N PRO A 64 11.66 12.28 -13.90
CA PRO A 64 11.76 11.90 -15.31
C PRO A 64 12.91 10.94 -15.61
N GLY A 65 12.60 9.87 -16.34
CA GLY A 65 13.59 8.86 -16.75
C GLY A 65 14.08 7.92 -15.64
N GLN A 66 13.61 8.07 -14.40
CA GLN A 66 14.12 7.29 -13.26
C GLN A 66 12.99 6.61 -12.48
N LEU A 67 11.98 7.37 -12.07
CA LEU A 67 10.97 6.90 -11.13
C LEU A 67 9.65 7.64 -11.32
N VAL A 68 8.55 6.92 -11.28
CA VAL A 68 7.21 7.48 -11.04
C VAL A 68 6.62 6.79 -9.84
N THR A 69 6.11 7.57 -8.90
CA THR A 69 5.43 7.06 -7.71
C THR A 69 3.97 7.45 -7.75
N VAL A 70 3.08 6.47 -7.64
CA VAL A 70 1.64 6.70 -7.48
C VAL A 70 1.26 6.29 -6.06
N THR A 71 0.71 7.23 -5.30
CA THR A 71 0.22 6.95 -3.94
C THR A 71 -1.25 7.25 -3.84
N GLY A 72 -1.95 6.62 -2.90
CA GLY A 72 -3.36 6.92 -2.70
C GLY A 72 -4.06 6.00 -1.71
N GLY A 73 -5.38 6.06 -1.72
CA GLY A 73 -6.24 5.23 -0.89
C GLY A 73 -7.70 5.68 -0.90
N PRO A 74 -8.59 4.95 -0.19
CA PRO A 74 -9.97 5.35 0.00
C PRO A 74 -10.08 6.69 0.71
N SER A 75 -11.06 7.51 0.33
CA SER A 75 -11.34 8.80 1.00
C SER A 75 -11.68 8.67 2.48
N GLY A 76 -12.29 7.54 2.89
CA GLY A 76 -12.58 7.21 4.29
C GLY A 76 -11.41 6.62 5.08
N GLY A 77 -10.23 6.50 4.46
CA GLY A 77 -9.02 5.92 5.05
C GLY A 77 -9.13 4.41 5.33
N GLY A 78 -8.30 3.93 6.26
CA GLY A 78 -8.23 2.52 6.65
C GLY A 78 -7.29 1.66 5.80
N SER A 79 -6.98 2.10 4.59
CA SER A 79 -5.91 1.53 3.76
C SER A 79 -5.22 2.63 2.95
N SER A 80 -4.02 2.33 2.47
CA SER A 80 -3.30 3.16 1.50
C SER A 80 -2.52 2.29 0.53
N PHE A 81 -2.03 2.86 -0.55
CA PHE A 81 -1.13 2.18 -1.45
C PHE A 81 0.01 3.10 -1.89
N ILE A 82 1.11 2.48 -2.27
CA ILE A 82 2.27 3.09 -2.92
C ILE A 82 2.64 2.17 -4.07
N VAL A 83 2.74 2.71 -5.27
CA VAL A 83 3.28 2.00 -6.43
C VAL A 83 4.45 2.78 -6.98
N HIS A 84 5.60 2.12 -7.10
CA HIS A 84 6.76 2.66 -7.80
C HIS A 84 6.89 2.00 -9.17
N CYS A 85 7.05 2.83 -10.20
CA CYS A 85 7.49 2.43 -11.53
C CYS A 85 8.92 2.95 -11.70
N ILE A 86 9.91 2.04 -11.77
CA ILE A 86 11.33 2.35 -11.66
C ILE A 86 12.05 1.94 -12.94
N ALA A 87 12.84 2.82 -13.53
CA ALA A 87 13.70 2.49 -14.65
C ALA A 87 15.00 1.85 -14.14
N VAL A 88 15.28 0.61 -14.54
CA VAL A 88 16.50 -0.11 -14.18
C VAL A 88 16.93 -0.99 -15.36
N ASP A 89 18.14 -0.82 -15.87
CA ASP A 89 18.76 -1.68 -16.90
C ASP A 89 17.87 -1.99 -18.12
N GLY A 90 17.21 -0.97 -18.67
CA GLY A 90 16.31 -1.13 -19.82
C GLY A 90 14.97 -1.79 -19.48
N LYS A 91 14.66 -1.95 -18.19
CA LYS A 91 13.38 -2.46 -17.67
C LYS A 91 12.61 -1.36 -16.96
N THR A 92 11.31 -1.54 -16.92
CA THR A 92 10.42 -0.92 -15.94
C THR A 92 10.14 -1.94 -14.85
N VAL A 93 10.61 -1.67 -13.64
CA VAL A 93 10.28 -2.43 -12.44
C VAL A 93 9.06 -1.79 -11.80
N SER A 94 8.01 -2.58 -11.56
CA SER A 94 6.88 -2.12 -10.75
C SER A 94 6.94 -2.74 -9.36
N VAL A 95 6.76 -1.91 -8.34
CA VAL A 95 6.65 -2.34 -6.94
C VAL A 95 5.29 -1.85 -6.42
N VAL A 96 4.37 -2.77 -6.19
CA VAL A 96 3.02 -2.47 -5.69
C VAL A 96 2.97 -2.81 -4.21
N GLN A 97 2.74 -1.79 -3.38
CA GLN A 97 2.51 -1.92 -1.95
C GLN A 97 1.09 -1.50 -1.63
N ALA A 98 0.30 -2.38 -1.02
CA ALA A 98 -1.00 -2.01 -0.46
C ALA A 98 -1.02 -2.30 1.04
N ILE A 99 -1.44 -1.31 1.81
CA ILE A 99 -1.35 -1.28 3.26
C ILE A 99 -2.76 -1.25 3.83
N ASP A 100 -3.06 -2.15 4.75
CA ASP A 100 -4.29 -2.13 5.55
C ASP A 100 -3.94 -1.85 7.02
N TYR A 101 -4.53 -0.81 7.58
CA TYR A 101 -4.28 -0.37 8.96
C TYR A 101 -5.31 -0.90 9.96
N ARG A 102 -6.38 -1.57 9.50
CA ARG A 102 -7.54 -1.94 10.33
C ARG A 102 -7.91 -3.43 10.23
N GLY A 103 -7.02 -4.26 9.70
CA GLY A 103 -7.20 -5.72 9.65
C GLY A 103 -8.25 -6.18 8.65
N ARG A 104 -8.77 -5.29 7.78
CA ARG A 104 -9.81 -5.62 6.79
C ARG A 104 -9.20 -6.08 5.46
N GLY A 105 -8.08 -6.82 5.54
CA GLY A 105 -7.03 -7.01 4.53
C GLY A 105 -7.47 -7.39 3.12
N ALA A 106 -8.71 -7.87 2.96
CA ALA A 106 -9.28 -8.21 1.67
C ALA A 106 -9.29 -7.03 0.68
N THR A 107 -9.45 -5.79 1.13
CA THR A 107 -9.49 -4.62 0.22
C THR A 107 -8.10 -4.23 -0.31
N ALA A 108 -7.09 -4.17 0.58
CA ALA A 108 -5.71 -3.89 0.17
C ALA A 108 -5.16 -4.99 -0.75
N LYS A 109 -5.41 -6.26 -0.40
CA LYS A 109 -5.03 -7.40 -1.23
C LYS A 109 -5.66 -7.39 -2.61
N ARG A 110 -6.98 -7.19 -2.70
CA ARG A 110 -7.68 -7.09 -3.99
C ARG A 110 -7.13 -5.97 -4.87
N PHE A 111 -6.81 -4.82 -4.27
CA PHE A 111 -6.21 -3.72 -5.02
C PHE A 111 -4.81 -4.08 -5.54
N ALA A 112 -3.95 -4.64 -4.69
CA ALA A 112 -2.60 -5.07 -5.11
C ALA A 112 -2.64 -6.12 -6.22
N ASP A 113 -3.52 -7.12 -6.10
CA ASP A 113 -3.69 -8.19 -7.10
C ASP A 113 -4.21 -7.63 -8.44
N ARG A 114 -5.19 -6.71 -8.39
CA ARG A 114 -5.74 -6.01 -9.56
C ARG A 114 -4.66 -5.24 -10.30
N VAL A 115 -3.91 -4.38 -9.59
CA VAL A 115 -2.85 -3.56 -10.19
C VAL A 115 -1.76 -4.45 -10.77
N HIS A 116 -1.32 -5.46 -10.04
CA HIS A 116 -0.32 -6.41 -10.52
C HIS A 116 -0.79 -7.12 -11.79
N ALA A 117 -2.02 -7.64 -11.83
CA ALA A 117 -2.57 -8.29 -13.00
C ALA A 117 -2.63 -7.35 -14.23
N ALA A 118 -3.01 -6.09 -14.02
CA ALA A 118 -3.06 -5.09 -15.09
C ALA A 118 -1.66 -4.76 -15.64
N LEU A 119 -0.67 -4.61 -14.76
CA LEU A 119 0.72 -4.35 -15.14
C LEU A 119 1.35 -5.55 -15.85
N THR A 120 1.20 -6.75 -15.32
CA THR A 120 1.70 -7.98 -15.96
C THR A 120 1.02 -8.22 -17.30
N LYS A 121 -0.25 -7.86 -17.46
CA LYS A 121 -0.94 -7.94 -18.76
C LYS A 121 -0.38 -6.94 -19.78
N ALA A 122 -0.08 -5.72 -19.36
CA ALA A 122 0.45 -4.68 -20.23
C ALA A 122 1.92 -4.94 -20.63
N GLY A 123 2.66 -5.68 -19.80
CA GLY A 123 4.05 -6.04 -20.04
C GLY A 123 4.29 -7.29 -20.88
N ARG A 124 3.25 -7.87 -21.47
CA ARG A 124 3.32 -9.09 -22.30
C ARG A 124 3.19 -8.77 -23.78
#